data_AF-A0A9X8VJU9-F1
#
_entry.id   AF-A0A9X8VJU9-F1
#
_cell.length_a   1.000
_cell.length_b   1.000
_cell.length_c   1.000
_cell.angle_alpha   90.00
_cell.angle_beta   90.00
_cell.angle_gamma   90.00
#
_symmetry.space_group_name_H-M   'P 1'
#
loop_
_entity.id
_entity.type
_entity.pdbx_description
1 polymer ?
#
loop_
_entity_poly.entity_id
_entity_poly.type
_entity_poly.pdbx_seq_one_letter_code
_entity_poly.pdbx_strand_id
1 'polypeptide(L)' 'MFVKPVPGRLVRDPVKGTLLPENGAEVPDDAYFWRNRLRDGDVVKVEQAPDDATSAAEPAEAAAAPKNKKKEADA' A
#
# COMPACT_ATOMS: atom_id res chain seq x y z
N MET A 1 5.28 -13.14 7.23
CA MET A 1 3.98 -13.47 6.61
C MET A 1 3.82 -12.74 5.29
N PHE A 2 3.11 -13.30 4.32
CA PHE A 2 2.81 -12.59 3.08
C PHE A 2 1.40 -11.98 3.16
N VAL A 3 1.29 -10.68 2.86
CA VAL A 3 0.00 -9.96 2.89
C VAL A 3 -0.25 -9.25 1.59
N LYS A 4 -1.49 -9.29 1.13
CA LYS A 4 -1.98 -8.58 -0.05
C LYS A 4 -3.01 -7.52 0.38
N PRO A 5 -2.93 -6.27 -0.10
CA PRO A 5 -3.99 -5.30 0.14
C PRO A 5 -5.24 -5.69 -0.66
N VAL A 6 -6.41 -5.32 -0.14
CA VAL A 6 -7.67 -5.47 -0.88
C VAL A 6 -7.60 -4.64 -2.17
N PRO A 7 -8.07 -5.18 -3.33
CA PRO A 7 -8.05 -4.43 -4.59
C PRO A 7 -8.76 -3.07 -4.44
N GLY A 8 -8.13 -2.02 -4.97
CA GLY A 8 -8.61 -0.65 -4.81
C GLY A 8 -8.27 0.00 -3.46
N ARG A 9 -7.49 -0.66 -2.59
CA ARG A 9 -7.01 -0.09 -1.33
C ARG A 9 -5.50 0.14 -1.35
N LEU A 10 -5.10 1.36 -1.00
CA LEU A 10 -3.71 1.76 -0.85
C LEU A 10 -3.28 1.62 0.62
N VAL A 11 -2.43 0.65 0.93
CA VAL A 11 -1.89 0.43 2.29
C VAL A 11 -0.42 0.82 2.29
N ARG A 12 -0.02 1.76 3.16
CA ARG A 12 1.39 2.13 3.37
C ARG A 12 2.04 1.19 4.38
N ASP A 13 3.23 0.72 4.05
CA ASP A 13 4.10 0.02 4.98
C ASP A 13 4.68 1.05 5.99
N PRO A 14 4.51 0.85 7.31
CA PRO A 14 4.98 1.79 8.32
C PRO A 14 6.50 1.83 8.47
N VAL A 15 7.21 0.79 8.04
CA VAL A 15 8.68 0.68 8.14
C VAL A 15 9.34 1.24 6.88
N LYS A 16 8.88 0.78 5.72
CA LYS A 16 9.46 1.20 4.43
C LYS A 16 8.92 2.56 3.96
N GLY A 17 7.76 2.99 4.46
CA GLY A 17 7.06 4.19 4.01
C GLY A 17 6.50 4.08 2.59
N THR A 18 6.68 2.93 1.93
CA THR A 18 6.21 2.64 0.57
C THR A 18 4.81 2.05 0.58
N LEU A 19 4.09 2.19 -0.52
CA LEU A 19 2.80 1.51 -0.70
C LEU A 19 3.03 0.02 -0.93
N LEU A 20 2.18 -0.80 -0.31
CA LEU A 20 2.14 -2.24 -0.54
C LEU A 20 1.61 -2.48 -1.97
N PRO A 21 2.30 -3.28 -2.80
CA PRO A 21 1.84 -3.59 -4.14
C PRO A 21 0.55 -4.42 -4.09
N GLU A 22 -0.27 -4.36 -5.15
CA GLU A 22 -1.53 -5.12 -5.24
C GLU A 22 -1.32 -6.65 -5.24
N ASN A 23 -0.14 -7.10 -5.67
CA ASN A 23 0.28 -8.50 -5.55
C ASN A 23 0.65 -8.90 -4.12
N GLY A 24 0.73 -7.94 -3.19
CA GLY A 24 1.17 -8.16 -1.82
C GLY A 24 2.69 -8.18 -1.65
N ALA A 25 3.13 -8.15 -0.40
CA ALA A 25 4.53 -8.27 -0.06
C ALA A 25 4.73 -9.12 1.20
N GLU A 26 5.96 -9.59 1.34
CA GLU A 26 6.41 -10.25 2.55
C GLU A 26 6.68 -9.21 3.64
N VAL A 27 6.05 -9.44 4.79
CA VAL A 27 6.09 -8.55 5.95
C VAL A 27 6.39 -9.34 7.23
N PRO A 28 6.93 -8.71 8.28
CA PRO A 28 7.17 -9.38 9.56
C PRO A 28 5.86 -9.83 10.19
N ASP A 29 5.78 -11.08 10.69
CA ASP A 29 4.57 -11.56 11.38
C ASP A 29 4.38 -10.90 12.75
N ASP A 30 5.48 -10.54 13.41
CA ASP A 30 5.48 -9.86 14.71
C ASP A 30 5.03 -8.40 14.64
N ALA A 31 4.92 -7.84 13.43
CA ALA A 31 4.51 -6.46 13.25
C ALA A 31 3.01 -6.28 13.50
N TYR A 32 2.70 -5.64 14.64
CA TYR A 32 1.34 -5.33 15.09
C TYR A 32 0.49 -4.61 14.04
N PHE A 33 1.10 -3.76 13.21
CA PHE A 33 0.41 -3.04 12.14
C PHE A 33 -0.31 -3.98 11.16
N TRP A 34 0.34 -5.04 10.70
CA TRP A 34 -0.23 -5.99 9.74
C TRP A 34 -1.34 -6.83 10.37
N ARG A 35 -1.18 -7.21 11.64
CA ARG A 35 -2.22 -7.90 12.41
C ARG A 35 -3.48 -7.06 12.54
N ASN A 36 -3.35 -5.76 12.80
CA ASN A 36 -4.51 -4.86 12.83
C ASN A 36 -5.14 -4.75 11.44
N ARG A 37 -4.35 -4.56 10.38
CA ARG A 37 -4.88 -4.47 9.01
C ARG A 37 -5.60 -5.72 8.55
N LEU A 38 -5.19 -6.89 9.02
CA LEU A 38 -5.93 -8.14 8.79
C LEU A 38 -7.29 -8.14 9.49
N ARG A 39 -7.37 -7.59 10.71
CA ARG A 39 -8.62 -7.49 11.49
C ARG A 39 -9.56 -6.44 10.91
N ASP A 40 -9.03 -5.32 10.43
CA ASP A 40 -9.78 -4.27 9.74
C ASP A 40 -10.24 -4.71 8.34
N GLY A 41 -9.69 -5.81 7.81
CA GLY A 41 -10.00 -6.30 6.46
C GLY A 41 -9.38 -5.44 5.35
N ASP A 42 -8.37 -4.63 5.67
CA ASP A 42 -7.63 -3.83 4.69
C ASP A 42 -6.60 -4.65 3.91
N VAL A 43 -6.12 -5.75 4.51
CA VAL A 43 -5.20 -6.71 3.89
C VAL A 43 -5.64 -8.14 4.17
N VAL A 44 -5.19 -9.07 3.34
CA VAL A 44 -5.45 -10.51 3.45
C VAL A 44 -4.13 -11.26 3.55
N LYS A 45 -4.03 -12.19 4.50
CA LYS A 45 -2.87 -13.07 4.65
C LYS A 45 -2.91 -14.15 3.57
N VAL A 46 -1.80 -14.35 2.87
CA VAL A 46 -1.62 -15.42 1.89
C VAL A 46 -0.54 -16.37 2.43
N GLU A 47 -0.83 -17.67 2.45
CA GLU A 47 0.09 -18.70 2.97
C GLU A 47 0.88 -19.42 1.86
N GLN A 48 0.64 -19.09 0.59
CA GLN A 48 1.22 -19.80 -0.55
C GLN A 48 2.46 -19.06 -1.07
N ALA A 49 3.57 -19.79 -1.19
CA ALA A 49 4.78 -19.32 -1.87
C ALA A 49 4.44 -18.89 -3.31
N PRO A 50 5.02 -17.79 -3.81
CA PRO A 50 4.68 -17.28 -5.12
C PRO A 50 5.40 -18.10 -6.20
N ASP A 51 4.89 -19.28 -6.49
CA ASP A 51 5.14 -19.94 -7.76
C ASP A 51 4.11 -19.37 -8.75
N ASP A 52 4.53 -18.36 -9.52
CA ASP A 52 3.80 -17.71 -10.63
C ASP A 52 2.87 -16.53 -10.27
N ALA A 53 3.44 -15.32 -10.33
CA ALA A 53 2.81 -14.17 -10.99
C ALA A 53 3.85 -13.06 -11.18
N THR A 54 4.68 -13.24 -12.20
CA THR A 54 5.34 -12.13 -12.88
C THR A 54 4.26 -11.21 -13.48
N SER A 55 4.08 -10.01 -12.91
CA SER A 55 3.64 -8.85 -13.67
C SER A 55 3.87 -7.58 -12.85
N ALA A 56 4.93 -6.86 -13.25
CA ALA A 56 5.13 -5.41 -13.24
C ALA A 56 4.14 -4.61 -12.34
N ALA A 57 4.55 -3.96 -11.25
CA ALA A 57 5.56 -2.90 -11.25
C ALA A 57 5.53 -2.04 -12.52
N GLU A 58 4.41 -1.38 -12.78
CA GLU A 58 4.45 -0.06 -13.41
C GLU A 58 3.91 0.97 -12.39
N PRO A 59 4.77 1.90 -11.92
CA PRO A 59 4.37 2.90 -10.94
C PRO A 59 3.50 3.94 -11.66
N ALA A 60 2.20 3.91 -11.41
CA ALA A 60 1.36 5.08 -11.68
C ALA A 60 1.65 6.16 -10.63
N GLU A 61 2.79 6.82 -10.83
CA GLU A 61 2.97 8.21 -10.50
C GLU A 61 1.94 9.01 -11.32
N ALA A 62 0.76 9.26 -10.76
CA ALA A 62 -0.11 10.36 -11.19
C ALA A 62 -1.17 10.71 -10.12
N ALA A 63 -0.83 11.74 -9.35
CA ALA A 63 -1.70 12.86 -8.99
C ALA A 63 -2.91 12.63 -8.06
N ALA A 64 -2.76 13.06 -6.79
CA ALA A 64 -3.72 13.99 -6.17
C ALA A 64 -3.13 14.66 -4.91
N ALA A 65 -2.16 15.55 -5.11
CA ALA A 65 -2.03 16.73 -4.25
C ALA A 65 -1.68 17.93 -5.15
N PRO A 66 -2.66 18.55 -5.84
CA PRO A 66 -2.45 19.89 -6.33
C PRO A 66 -2.34 20.80 -5.11
N LYS A 67 -1.15 21.37 -4.96
CA LYS A 67 -0.86 22.48 -4.05
C LYS A 67 -1.95 23.56 -4.23
N ASN A 68 -2.48 24.02 -3.10
CA ASN A 68 -3.53 25.03 -2.99
C ASN A 68 -3.40 26.18 -4.00
N LYS A 69 -4.54 26.46 -4.64
CA LYS A 69 -4.80 27.59 -5.52
C LYS A 69 -4.94 28.88 -4.68
N LYS A 70 -3.95 29.78 -4.82
CA LYS A 70 -4.05 31.24 -5.02
C LYS A 70 -5.22 32.01 -4.36
N LYS A 71 -4.89 32.99 -3.50
CA LYS A 71 -5.60 34.28 -3.34
C LYS A 71 -4.61 35.37 -2.91
N GLU A 72 -4.36 36.33 -3.82
CA GLU A 72 -4.54 37.79 -3.63
C GLU A 72 -3.23 38.45 -3.13
N ALA A 73 -2.52 39.28 -3.91
CA ALA A 73 -2.87 40.58 -4.53
C ALA A 73 -3.05 41.71 -3.50
N ASP A 74 -2.24 42.76 -3.71
CA ASP A 74 -2.43 44.17 -3.35
C ASP A 74 -2.12 44.62 -1.91
N ALA A 75 -0.94 45.26 -1.74
CA ALA A 75 -0.72 46.54 -1.05
C ALA A 75 0.78 46.89 -1.03
#